data_AF-A0AAD5Q532-F1
#
_entry.id   AF-A0AAD5Q532-F1
#
_cell.length_a   1.000
_cell.length_b   1.000
_cell.length_c   1.000
_cell.angle_alpha   90.00
_cell.angle_beta   90.00
_cell.angle_gamma   90.00
#
_symmetry.space_group_name_H-M   'P 1'
#
loop_
_entity.id
_entity.type
_entity.pdbx_description
1 polymer ?
#
loop_
_entity_poly.entity_id
_entity_poly.type
_entity_poly.pdbx_seq_one_letter_code
_entity_poly.pdbx_strand_id
1 'polypeptide(L)'
;MPGDRVEKLQALTPEQLTALNGAKVAIRMDNEHYLRDHPDAARLVRALMRGIIRDRPVNVSAYTHRFFARPDAAIRRDMGAID
;
A
#
# COMPACT_ATOMS: atom_id res chain seq x y z
N MET A 1 -20.07 7.27 -22.85
CA MET A 1 -18.85 8.12 -22.88
C MET A 1 -18.16 8.02 -21.52
N PRO A 2 -16.91 7.53 -21.41
CA PRO A 2 -16.19 7.50 -20.15
C PRO A 2 -15.27 8.73 -20.04
N GLY A 3 -15.87 9.91 -19.85
CA GLY A 3 -15.17 11.18 -19.58
C GLY A 3 -15.44 11.74 -18.17
N ASP A 4 -16.57 11.37 -17.56
CA ASP A 4 -17.10 12.06 -16.37
C ASP A 4 -16.41 11.79 -15.03
N ARG A 5 -15.51 10.80 -14.94
CA ARG A 5 -14.86 10.47 -13.65
C ARG A 5 -13.59 11.27 -13.36
N VAL A 6 -12.97 11.85 -14.39
CA VAL A 6 -11.68 12.55 -14.24
C VAL A 6 -11.88 14.04 -13.95
N GLU A 7 -13.01 14.63 -14.37
CA GLU A 7 -13.32 16.05 -14.17
C GLU A 7 -13.83 16.41 -12.75
N LYS A 8 -14.15 15.42 -11.91
CA LYS A 8 -14.64 15.64 -10.54
C LYS A 8 -13.58 15.58 -9.44
N LEU A 9 -12.29 15.76 -9.75
CA LEU A 9 -11.37 16.31 -8.75
C LEU A 9 -11.62 17.82 -8.66
N GLN A 10 -12.77 18.18 -8.10
CA GLN A 10 -12.98 19.52 -7.58
C GLN A 10 -11.85 19.80 -6.59
N ALA A 11 -11.11 20.90 -6.81
CA ALA A 11 -10.08 21.35 -5.89
C ALA A 11 -10.71 21.49 -4.51
N LEU A 12 -10.28 20.66 -3.55
CA LEU A 12 -10.78 20.68 -2.20
C LEU A 12 -10.62 22.09 -1.64
N THR A 13 -11.67 22.59 -0.98
CA THR A 13 -11.55 23.82 -0.18
C THR A 13 -10.44 23.66 0.87
N PRO A 14 -9.82 24.75 1.35
CA PRO A 14 -8.82 24.69 2.41
C PRO A 14 -9.29 23.90 3.65
N GLU A 15 -10.55 24.02 4.02
CA GLU A 15 -11.17 23.31 5.14
C GLU A 15 -11.28 21.80 4.84
N GLN A 16 -11.73 21.42 3.65
CA GLN A 16 -11.80 20.02 3.23
C GLN A 16 -10.41 19.39 3.14
N LEU A 17 -9.41 20.12 2.65
CA LEU A 17 -8.03 19.66 2.61
C LEU A 17 -7.47 19.47 4.03
N THR A 18 -7.77 20.38 4.95
CA THR A 18 -7.36 20.30 6.36
C THR A 18 -8.00 19.09 7.05
N ALA A 19 -9.31 18.90 6.88
CA ALA A 19 -10.01 17.73 7.40
C ALA A 19 -9.46 16.42 6.80
N LEU A 20 -9.20 16.39 5.48
CA LEU A 20 -8.61 15.24 4.81
C LEU A 20 -7.22 14.92 5.36
N ASN A 21 -6.39 15.93 5.59
CA ASN A 21 -5.05 15.74 6.15
C ASN A 21 -5.12 15.21 7.59
N GLY A 22 -6.03 15.73 8.42
CA GLY A 22 -6.29 15.21 9.77
C GLY A 22 -6.69 13.73 9.75
N ALA A 23 -7.65 13.37 8.88
CA ALA A 23 -8.07 11.97 8.71
C ALA A 23 -6.93 11.07 8.24
N LYS A 24 -6.09 11.52 7.29
CA LYS A 24 -4.91 10.77 6.83
C LYS A 24 -3.91 10.52 7.95
N VAL A 25 -3.70 11.49 8.84
CA VAL A 25 -2.80 11.32 10.00
C VAL A 25 -3.34 10.25 10.93
N ALA A 26 -4.62 10.32 11.31
CA ALA A 26 -5.25 9.32 12.17
C ALA A 26 -5.13 7.90 11.56
N ILE A 27 -5.47 7.74 10.28
CA ILE A 27 -5.35 6.46 9.56
C ILE A 27 -3.91 5.95 9.55
N ARG A 28 -2.91 6.83 9.38
CA ARG A 28 -1.49 6.43 9.42
C ARG A 28 -1.08 5.93 10.81
N MET A 29 -1.57 6.56 11.87
CA MET A 29 -1.32 6.11 13.24
C MET A 29 -1.95 4.75 13.50
N ASP A 30 -3.20 4.55 13.08
CA ASP A 30 -3.91 3.28 13.22
C ASP A 30 -3.21 2.16 12.44
N ASN A 31 -2.79 2.43 11.20
CA ASN A 31 -2.04 1.47 10.39
C ASN A 31 -0.71 1.09 11.04
N GLU A 32 0.03 2.06 11.57
CA GLU A 32 1.30 1.81 12.27
C GLU A 32 1.07 0.96 13.52
N HIS A 33 0.04 1.26 14.31
CA HIS A 33 -0.33 0.45 15.46
C HIS A 33 -0.69 -0.98 15.05
N TYR A 34 -1.53 -1.14 14.03
CA TYR A 34 -1.92 -2.45 13.50
C TYR A 34 -0.71 -3.26 13.03
N LEU A 35 0.22 -2.65 12.28
CA LEU A 35 1.42 -3.33 11.79
C LEU A 35 2.40 -3.69 12.93
N ARG A 36 2.44 -2.89 14.00
CA ARG A 36 3.22 -3.20 15.19
C ARG A 36 2.66 -4.41 15.93
N ASP A 37 1.33 -4.48 16.06
CA ASP A 37 0.65 -5.57 16.75
C ASP A 37 0.61 -6.86 15.90
N HIS A 38 0.75 -6.74 14.58
CA HIS A 38 0.73 -7.85 13.62
C HIS A 38 2.06 -7.95 12.84
N PRO A 39 3.13 -8.49 13.46
CA PRO A 39 4.46 -8.54 12.85
C PRO A 39 4.51 -9.34 11.54
N ASP A 40 3.64 -10.35 11.37
CA ASP A 40 3.53 -11.09 10.11
C ASP A 40 2.98 -10.24 8.96
N ALA A 41 1.98 -9.40 9.23
CA ALA A 41 1.46 -8.45 8.25
C ALA A 41 2.55 -7.43 7.88
N ALA A 42 3.30 -6.93 8.86
CA ALA A 42 4.43 -6.02 8.61
C ALA A 42 5.52 -6.67 7.74
N ARG A 43 5.89 -7.93 8.01
CA ARG A 43 6.86 -8.68 7.19
C ARG A 43 6.35 -8.87 5.77
N LEU A 44 5.08 -9.20 5.59
CA LEU A 44 4.46 -9.38 4.28
C LEU A 44 4.49 -8.10 3.43
N VAL A 45 4.09 -6.97 4.03
CA VAL A 45 4.13 -5.66 3.36
C VAL A 45 5.57 -5.28 2.99
N ARG A 46 6.54 -5.50 3.88
CA ARG A 46 7.96 -5.26 3.58
C ARG A 46 8.47 -6.14 2.44
N ALA A 47 8.10 -7.41 2.40
CA ALA A 47 8.47 -8.32 1.32
C ALA A 47 7.95 -7.83 -0.05
N LEU A 48 6.69 -7.40 -0.11
CA LEU A 48 6.12 -6.80 -1.31
C LEU A 48 6.86 -5.52 -1.72
N MET A 49 7.12 -4.61 -0.77
CA MET A 49 7.81 -3.35 -1.03
C MET A 49 9.24 -3.57 -1.53
N ARG A 50 9.98 -4.53 -0.98
CA ARG A 50 11.32 -4.91 -1.49
C ARG A 50 11.25 -5.38 -2.93
N GLY A 51 10.27 -6.20 -3.28
CA GLY A 51 10.02 -6.63 -4.65
C GLY A 51 9.77 -5.45 -5.60
N ILE A 52 8.90 -4.52 -5.20
CA ILE A 52 8.59 -3.31 -6.00
C ILE A 52 9.83 -2.44 -6.20
N ILE A 53 10.60 -2.18 -5.14
CA ILE A 53 11.82 -1.35 -5.23
C ILE A 53 12.88 -2.00 -6.11
N ARG A 54 13.06 -3.32 -5.99
CA ARG A 54 14.03 -4.09 -6.77
C ARG A 54 13.64 -4.16 -8.24
N ASP A 55 12.39 -4.51 -8.53
CA ASP A 55 11.95 -4.85 -9.88
C ASP A 55 11.41 -3.62 -10.64
N ARG A 56 11.18 -2.49 -9.94
CA ARG A 56 10.70 -1.20 -10.45
C ARG A 56 9.61 -1.34 -11.53
N PRO A 57 8.48 -2.02 -11.22
CA PRO A 57 7.46 -2.32 -12.20
C PRO A 57 6.76 -1.06 -12.69
N VAL A 58 6.47 -1.02 -13.99
CA VAL A 58 5.66 0.06 -14.61
C VAL A 58 4.25 0.13 -14.02
N ASN A 59 3.69 -1.02 -13.60
CA ASN A 59 2.38 -1.10 -12.96
C ASN A 59 2.46 -1.86 -11.63
N VAL A 60 2.43 -1.11 -10.53
CA VAL A 60 2.53 -1.63 -9.16
C VAL A 60 1.32 -2.50 -8.80
N SER A 61 0.12 -2.18 -9.26
CA SER A 61 -1.09 -2.96 -8.96
C SER A 61 -1.01 -4.35 -9.61
N ALA A 62 -0.63 -4.42 -10.88
CA ALA A 62 -0.44 -5.69 -11.58
C ALA A 62 0.73 -6.50 -11.00
N TYR A 63 1.79 -5.82 -10.53
CA TYR A 63 2.87 -6.46 -9.79
C TYR A 63 2.37 -7.08 -8.48
N THR A 64 1.59 -6.32 -7.71
CA THR A 64 1.04 -6.76 -6.42
C THR A 64 0.13 -7.97 -6.58
N HIS A 65 -0.76 -7.96 -7.57
CA HIS A 65 -1.58 -9.12 -7.91
C HIS A 65 -0.72 -10.36 -8.18
N ARG A 66 0.31 -10.23 -9.02
CA ARG A 66 1.24 -11.33 -9.33
C ARG A 66 2.04 -11.78 -8.12
N PHE A 67 2.45 -10.86 -7.24
CA PHE A 67 3.17 -11.17 -6.02
C PHE A 67 2.36 -12.11 -5.11
N PHE A 68 1.08 -11.80 -4.90
CA PHE A 68 0.17 -12.57 -4.06
C PHE A 68 -0.42 -13.81 -4.75
N ALA A 69 -0.37 -13.90 -6.07
CA ALA A 69 -0.74 -15.10 -6.82
C ALA A 69 0.31 -16.22 -6.74
N ARG A 70 1.49 -15.96 -6.16
CA ARG A 70 2.53 -16.97 -5.96
C ARG A 70 2.15 -17.91 -4.81
N PRO A 71 2.68 -19.15 -4.80
CA PRO A 71 2.44 -20.07 -3.69
C PRO A 71 2.86 -19.47 -2.34
N ASP A 72 2.10 -19.74 -1.29
CA ASP A 72 2.38 -19.29 0.08
C ASP A 72 3.82 -19.57 0.52
N ALA A 73 4.37 -20.73 0.14
CA ALA A 73 5.74 -21.09 0.46
C ALA A 73 6.77 -20.11 -0.15
N ALA A 74 6.52 -19.59 -1.35
CA ALA A 74 7.38 -18.58 -1.97
C ALA A 74 7.26 -17.24 -1.23
N ILE A 75 6.05 -16.83 -0.87
CA ILE A 75 5.80 -15.60 -0.12
C ILE A 75 6.44 -15.68 1.27
N ARG A 76 6.36 -16.82 1.96
CA ARG A 76 6.99 -17.04 3.26
C ARG A 76 8.51 -16.95 3.21
N ARG A 77 9.15 -17.45 2.14
CA ARG A 77 10.59 -17.26 1.93
C ARG A 77 10.94 -15.78 1.81
N ASP A 78 10.17 -15.03 1.03
CA ASP A 78 10.39 -13.58 0.88
C ASP A 78 10.17 -12.80 2.18
N MET A 79 9.31 -13.30 3.09
CA MET A 79 9.12 -12.71 4.43
C MET A 79 10.28 -13.02 5.40
N GLY A 80 10.92 -14.17 5.24
CA GLY A 80 12.01 -14.63 6.12
C GLY A 80 13.41 -14.12 5.74
N ALA A 81 13.58 -13.56 4.54
CA ALA A 81 14.87 -13.04 4.06
C ALA A 81 15.27 -11.69 4.72
N ILE A 82 15.08 -11.52 6.02
CA ILE A 82 15.49 -10.32 6.77
C ILE A 82 16.91 -10.58 7.29
N ASP A 83 17.90 -10.08 6.54
CA ASP A 83 19.28 -9.89 7.04
C ASP A 83 19.36 -8.56 7.82
#